data_AF-A0A5C6DLE4-F1
#
_entry.id   AF-A0A5C6DLE4-F1
#
_cell.length_a   1.000
_cell.length_b   1.000
_cell.length_c   1.000
_cell.angle_alpha   90.00
_cell.angle_beta   90.00
_cell.angle_gamma   90.00
#
_symmetry.space_group_name_H-M   'P 1'
#
loop_
_entity.id
_entity.type
_entity.pdbx_description
1 polymer ?
#
loop_
_entity_poly.entity_id
_entity_poly.type
_entity_poly.pdbx_seq_one_letter_code
_entity_poly.pdbx_strand_id
1 'polypeptide(L)'
;MLYGIGRAIAASCLFASLFLAMGCTPRVIVRAHPAPNDNGIRYYRPKPYLKVEPAEVAVDKNQTTLVPGMVRISLAYLPDFSEEYAIDVRPGLGTASVGIQLEDGWNLTEISQDLDSQTDENLRAIGSVLTGIGDVIPTASKPSTSQEVNFTVPAQNVPIGFYESIVGRDPRGCKRLYGFRYVGFLPFSGCPVDMGGSEHFCCGDGYHSLYGLTFQNGQMVFQLLEVMATTPITAAAVTPNQPTKADDRSLGTSRLTNPEHIDLARLSIELRTYLKQLDAEVVSVDAEEQSGEVVVRIVVPAGSLAFSVQRAAEDWLSQSLQVGDRYDVIVEAESP
;
A
#
# COMPACT_ATOMS: atom_id res chain seq x y z
N MET A 1 53.03 60.02 -3.47
CA MET A 1 52.85 58.65 -2.92
C MET A 1 51.65 58.51 -1.97
N LEU A 2 51.26 59.53 -1.19
CA LEU A 2 50.12 59.43 -0.25
C LEU A 2 48.73 59.23 -0.89
N TYR A 3 48.50 59.72 -2.11
CA TYR A 3 47.20 59.61 -2.80
C TYR A 3 46.86 58.19 -3.29
N GLY A 4 47.86 57.32 -3.48
CA GLY A 4 47.66 55.94 -3.94
C GLY A 4 47.18 55.00 -2.83
N ILE A 5 47.62 55.25 -1.59
CA ILE A 5 47.32 54.40 -0.43
C ILE A 5 45.85 54.53 -0.01
N GLY A 6 45.27 55.74 -0.10
CA GLY A 6 43.86 55.97 0.24
C GLY A 6 42.87 55.25 -0.68
N ARG A 7 43.16 55.13 -1.98
CA ARG A 7 42.27 54.43 -2.93
C ARG A 7 42.29 52.91 -2.73
N ALA A 8 43.44 52.35 -2.35
CA ALA A 8 43.57 50.92 -2.06
C ALA A 8 42.81 50.51 -0.77
N ILE A 9 42.87 51.35 0.28
CA ILE A 9 42.14 51.08 1.54
C ILE A 9 40.62 51.20 1.32
N ALA A 10 40.16 52.22 0.62
CA ALA A 10 38.73 52.39 0.32
C ALA A 10 38.17 51.23 -0.52
N ALA A 11 38.93 50.76 -1.53
CA ALA A 11 38.53 49.60 -2.33
C ALA A 11 38.48 48.31 -1.52
N SER A 12 39.43 48.08 -0.60
CA SER A 12 39.46 46.90 0.26
C SER A 12 38.32 46.87 1.28
N CYS A 13 37.94 48.02 1.86
CA CYS A 13 36.80 48.10 2.76
C CYS A 13 35.47 47.85 2.04
N LEU A 14 35.31 48.37 0.82
CA LEU A 14 34.09 48.20 0.04
C LEU A 14 33.91 46.73 -0.42
N PHE A 15 35.01 46.06 -0.79
CA PHE A 15 35.01 44.63 -1.07
C PHE A 15 34.70 43.77 0.16
N ALA A 16 35.25 44.11 1.32
CA ALA A 16 34.96 43.41 2.57
C ALA A 16 33.48 43.56 3.00
N SER A 17 32.89 44.75 2.83
CA SER A 17 31.45 44.96 3.10
C SER A 17 30.53 44.18 2.15
N LEU A 18 30.95 44.00 0.88
CA LEU A 18 30.17 43.23 -0.09
C LEU A 18 30.16 41.72 0.27
N PHE A 19 31.27 41.19 0.76
CA PHE A 19 31.37 39.78 1.19
C PHE A 19 30.60 39.50 2.49
N LEU A 20 30.52 40.46 3.41
CA LEU A 20 29.74 40.34 4.65
C LEU A 20 28.21 40.37 4.41
N ALA A 21 27.75 41.05 3.36
CA ALA A 21 26.31 41.15 3.06
C ALA A 21 25.69 39.88 2.47
N MET A 22 26.50 38.97 1.88
CA MET A 22 25.98 37.75 1.24
C MET A 22 25.54 36.65 2.20
N GLY A 23 25.88 36.74 3.50
CA GLY A 23 25.55 35.71 4.50
C GLY A 23 24.23 35.90 5.26
N CYS A 24 23.56 37.04 5.08
CA CYS A 24 22.44 37.45 5.93
C CYS A 24 21.09 37.51 5.22
N THR A 25 20.96 36.90 4.04
CA THR A 25 19.67 36.84 3.36
C THR A 25 18.78 35.80 4.06
N PRO A 26 17.50 36.12 4.33
CA PRO A 26 16.56 35.13 4.85
C PRO A 26 16.51 33.93 3.91
N ARG A 27 16.52 32.72 4.47
CA ARG A 27 16.51 31.49 3.68
C ARG A 27 15.64 30.44 4.35
N VAL A 28 14.81 29.80 3.54
CA VAL A 28 14.10 28.58 3.91
C VAL A 28 14.73 27.41 3.18
N ILE A 29 15.13 26.40 3.94
CA ILE A 29 15.79 25.20 3.44
C ILE A 29 14.88 24.03 3.79
N VAL A 30 14.42 23.31 2.77
CA VAL A 30 13.76 22.02 2.93
C VAL A 30 14.80 20.94 2.72
N ARG A 31 14.93 20.04 3.69
CA ARG A 31 15.84 18.88 3.63
C ARG A 31 15.02 17.60 3.64
N ALA A 32 15.29 16.71 2.68
CA ALA A 32 14.78 15.34 2.70
C ALA A 32 15.67 14.48 3.62
N HIS A 33 15.07 13.53 4.32
CA HIS A 33 15.74 12.60 5.25
C HIS A 33 16.67 13.30 6.26
N PRO A 34 16.13 14.22 7.09
CA PRO A 34 16.92 14.99 8.03
C PRO A 34 17.60 14.09 9.07
N ALA A 35 18.91 14.25 9.26
CA ALA A 35 19.67 13.56 10.30
C ALA A 35 19.14 13.92 11.70
N PRO A 36 19.37 13.11 12.75
CA PRO A 36 18.86 13.39 14.10
C PRO A 36 19.27 14.76 14.68
N ASN A 37 20.38 15.31 14.20
CA ASN A 37 20.93 16.61 14.59
C ASN A 37 20.59 17.76 13.62
N ASP A 38 19.83 17.50 12.56
CA ASP A 38 19.34 18.57 11.68
C ASP A 38 18.28 19.41 12.40
N ASN A 39 18.36 20.72 12.20
CA ASN A 39 17.41 21.70 12.72
C ASN A 39 16.19 21.84 11.81
N GLY A 40 15.09 22.33 12.37
CA GLY A 40 13.89 22.68 11.63
C GLY A 40 12.64 21.95 12.10
N ILE A 41 11.50 22.32 11.52
CA ILE A 41 10.22 21.67 11.77
C ILE A 41 10.14 20.43 10.87
N ARG A 42 9.99 19.26 11.49
CA ARG A 42 9.85 17.97 10.79
C ARG A 42 8.41 17.75 10.36
N TYR A 43 8.23 17.22 9.16
CA TYR A 43 6.94 16.84 8.61
C TYR A 43 7.09 15.62 7.69
N TYR A 44 5.99 14.96 7.36
CA TYR A 44 5.98 13.78 6.51
C TYR A 44 5.07 14.00 5.31
N ARG A 45 5.38 13.35 4.20
CA ARG A 45 4.47 13.32 3.05
C ARG A 45 3.25 12.44 3.40
N PRO A 46 2.01 12.88 3.09
CA PRO A 46 0.83 12.03 3.26
C PRO A 46 0.86 10.88 2.26
N LYS A 47 0.61 9.67 2.76
CA LYS A 47 0.46 8.45 1.96
C LYS A 47 -0.95 7.89 2.09
N PRO A 48 -1.61 7.55 0.98
CA PRO A 48 -2.97 7.01 1.00
C PRO A 48 -2.99 5.54 1.43
N TYR A 49 -3.95 5.20 2.29
CA TYR A 49 -4.28 3.85 2.73
C TYR A 49 -5.77 3.59 2.54
N LEU A 50 -6.13 2.35 2.21
CA LEU A 50 -7.52 1.92 2.33
C LEU A 50 -7.76 1.50 3.78
N LYS A 51 -8.69 2.17 4.45
CA LYS A 51 -9.18 1.82 5.77
C LYS A 51 -10.42 0.95 5.59
N VAL A 52 -10.36 -0.28 6.09
CA VAL A 52 -11.48 -1.21 6.10
C VAL A 52 -11.99 -1.34 7.52
N GLU A 53 -13.27 -1.03 7.71
CA GLU A 53 -13.97 -1.06 9.00
C GLU A 53 -15.26 -1.88 8.88
N PRO A 54 -15.78 -2.43 9.99
CA PRO A 54 -17.12 -2.98 9.99
C PRO A 54 -18.15 -1.93 9.52
N ALA A 55 -19.11 -2.35 8.69
CA ALA A 55 -20.17 -1.45 8.28
C ALA A 55 -21.15 -1.21 9.45
N GLU A 56 -21.47 0.06 9.68
CA GLU A 56 -22.45 0.49 10.67
C GLU A 56 -23.66 1.13 9.99
N VAL A 57 -24.86 0.82 10.48
CA VAL A 57 -26.10 1.49 10.10
C VAL A 57 -26.69 2.17 11.33
N ALA A 58 -27.09 3.44 11.17
CA ALA A 58 -27.81 4.16 12.21
C ALA A 58 -29.20 3.55 12.37
N VAL A 59 -29.48 2.99 13.54
CA VAL A 59 -30.81 2.49 13.90
C VAL A 59 -31.63 3.60 14.54
N ASP A 60 -30.97 4.46 15.32
CA ASP A 60 -31.54 5.66 15.94
C ASP A 60 -30.51 6.81 15.94
N LYS A 61 -30.95 8.02 16.31
CA LYS A 61 -30.08 9.22 16.35
C LYS A 61 -28.82 9.06 17.20
N ASN A 62 -28.83 8.16 18.18
CA ASN A 62 -27.73 7.94 19.13
C ASN A 62 -27.24 6.48 19.14
N GLN A 63 -27.69 5.63 18.21
CA GLN A 63 -27.35 4.22 18.20
C GLN A 63 -27.05 3.73 16.79
N THR A 64 -25.84 3.22 16.60
CA THR A 64 -25.45 2.47 15.41
C THR A 64 -25.44 0.98 15.72
N THR A 65 -25.73 0.16 14.72
CA THR A 65 -25.58 -1.29 14.79
C THR A 65 -24.71 -1.78 13.65
N LEU A 66 -23.87 -2.75 13.94
CA LEU A 66 -23.04 -3.43 12.95
C LEU A 66 -23.92 -4.23 11.98
N VAL A 67 -23.59 -4.18 10.69
CA VAL A 67 -24.21 -5.02 9.66
C VAL A 67 -23.30 -6.21 9.40
N PRO A 68 -23.69 -7.44 9.81
CA PRO A 68 -22.87 -8.62 9.59
C PRO A 68 -22.58 -8.85 8.11
N GLY A 69 -21.33 -9.23 7.79
CA GLY A 69 -20.91 -9.52 6.43
C GLY A 69 -20.74 -8.30 5.52
N MET A 70 -20.78 -7.07 6.06
CA MET A 70 -20.55 -5.83 5.32
C MET A 70 -19.38 -5.07 5.92
N VAL A 71 -18.53 -4.49 5.08
CA VAL A 71 -17.43 -3.63 5.48
C VAL A 71 -17.56 -2.26 4.81
N ARG A 72 -17.19 -1.22 5.54
CA ARG A 72 -17.02 0.13 5.02
C ARG A 72 -15.55 0.32 4.64
N ILE A 73 -15.32 0.78 3.43
CA ILE A 73 -13.99 1.09 2.91
C ILE A 73 -13.92 2.60 2.74
N SER A 74 -12.89 3.21 3.32
CA SER A 74 -12.61 4.64 3.17
C SER A 74 -11.14 4.89 2.86
N LEU A 75 -10.85 6.04 2.26
CA LEU A 75 -9.48 6.49 2.06
C LEU A 75 -9.01 7.23 3.31
N ALA A 76 -7.85 6.84 3.86
CA ALA A 76 -7.20 7.53 4.95
C ALA A 76 -5.79 7.95 4.53
N TYR A 77 -5.39 9.18 4.86
CA TYR A 77 -4.04 9.67 4.62
C TYR A 77 -3.26 9.64 5.93
N LEU A 78 -2.10 9.00 5.91
CA LEU A 78 -1.26 8.80 7.08
C LEU A 78 0.20 9.19 6.75
N PRO A 79 1.02 9.55 7.75
CA PRO A 79 2.40 9.96 7.51
C PRO A 79 3.25 8.85 6.88
N ASP A 80 3.95 9.16 5.79
CA ASP A 80 4.96 8.28 5.21
C ASP A 80 6.31 8.51 5.89
N PHE A 81 6.68 7.64 6.83
CA PHE A 81 7.96 7.72 7.54
C PHE A 81 9.19 7.54 6.64
N SER A 82 9.03 6.99 5.43
CA SER A 82 10.13 6.93 4.46
C SER A 82 10.39 8.29 3.80
N GLU A 83 9.42 9.21 3.84
CA GLU A 83 9.43 10.52 3.20
C GLU A 83 9.35 11.62 4.28
N GLU A 84 10.31 11.60 5.21
CA GLU A 84 10.50 12.65 6.21
C GLU A 84 11.25 13.86 5.62
N TYR A 85 10.78 15.05 5.97
CA TYR A 85 11.37 16.32 5.59
C TYR A 85 11.54 17.24 6.81
N ALA A 86 12.51 18.15 6.75
CA ALA A 86 12.66 19.24 7.73
C ALA A 86 12.70 20.60 7.04
N ILE A 87 11.98 21.57 7.61
CA ILE A 87 12.00 22.98 7.19
C ILE A 87 12.87 23.77 8.19
N ASP A 88 14.05 24.18 7.75
CA ASP A 88 14.91 25.13 8.47
C ASP A 88 14.66 26.54 7.95
N VAL A 89 14.14 27.42 8.82
CA VAL A 89 13.89 28.82 8.51
C VAL A 89 14.96 29.66 9.19
N ARG A 90 15.77 30.35 8.38
CA ARG A 90 16.75 31.32 8.87
C ARG A 90 16.26 32.72 8.60
N PRO A 91 15.79 33.46 9.63
CA PRO A 91 15.50 34.88 9.48
C PRO A 91 16.83 35.60 9.23
N GLY A 92 16.91 36.35 8.13
CA GLY A 92 18.09 37.12 7.75
C GLY A 92 18.22 38.43 8.55
N LEU A 93 18.88 39.43 7.97
CA LEU A 93 18.84 40.82 8.44
C LEU A 93 17.43 41.41 8.14
N GLY A 94 16.46 41.10 9.00
CA GLY A 94 15.08 41.58 8.92
C GLY A 94 14.11 40.73 9.74
N THR A 95 12.87 41.21 9.90
CA THR A 95 11.78 40.41 10.45
C THR A 95 11.22 39.52 9.34
N ALA A 96 11.40 38.21 9.45
CA ALA A 96 10.74 37.23 8.60
C ALA A 96 9.69 36.49 9.44
N SER A 97 8.42 36.71 9.15
CA SER A 97 7.32 35.96 9.76
C SER A 97 6.97 34.79 8.84
N VAL A 98 7.50 33.61 9.15
CA VAL A 98 7.15 32.38 8.44
C VAL A 98 6.15 31.59 9.29
N GLY A 99 4.91 31.52 8.83
CA GLY A 99 3.90 30.64 9.41
C GLY A 99 4.00 29.26 8.76
N ILE A 100 4.21 28.24 9.58
CA ILE A 100 4.17 26.84 9.15
C ILE A 100 2.94 26.23 9.80
N GLN A 101 1.99 25.77 8.99
CA GLN A 101 0.82 25.06 9.49
C GLN A 101 0.96 23.58 9.18
N LEU A 102 0.85 22.78 10.24
CA LEU A 102 0.78 21.34 10.14
C LEU A 102 -0.63 20.89 10.52
N GLU A 103 -1.25 20.10 9.66
CA GLU A 103 -2.45 19.33 10.00
C GLU A 103 -2.02 18.08 10.78
N ASP A 104 -2.72 17.80 11.87
CA ASP A 104 -2.45 16.68 12.80
C ASP A 104 -1.00 16.62 13.33
N GLY A 105 -0.26 17.74 13.24
CA GLY A 105 1.12 17.85 13.73
C GLY A 105 2.19 17.19 12.85
N TRP A 106 1.83 16.66 11.68
CA TRP A 106 2.78 15.96 10.79
C TRP A 106 2.61 16.29 9.30
N ASN A 107 1.41 16.67 8.85
CA ASN A 107 1.12 16.93 7.44
C ASN A 107 1.28 18.43 7.14
N LEU A 108 2.26 18.79 6.31
CA LEU A 108 2.45 20.19 5.93
C LEU A 108 1.34 20.63 4.97
N THR A 109 0.44 21.48 5.45
CA THR A 109 -0.68 22.02 4.65
C THR A 109 -0.42 23.42 4.13
N GLU A 110 0.33 24.24 4.87
CA GLU A 110 0.63 25.62 4.48
C GLU A 110 2.02 26.09 4.97
N ILE A 111 2.70 26.84 4.10
CA ILE A 111 3.82 27.73 4.48
C ILE A 111 3.41 29.14 4.08
N SER A 112 3.07 29.98 5.04
CA SER A 112 2.89 31.42 4.85
C SER A 112 4.20 32.15 5.14
N GLN A 113 4.57 33.11 4.28
CA GLN A 113 5.72 33.98 4.53
C GLN A 113 5.30 35.43 4.31
N ASP A 114 5.21 36.19 5.40
CA ASP A 114 5.13 37.64 5.32
C ASP A 114 6.56 38.17 5.27
N LEU A 115 7.04 38.40 4.05
CA LEU A 115 8.30 39.10 3.78
C LEU A 115 7.96 40.57 3.53
N ASP A 116 8.57 41.49 4.29
CA ASP A 116 8.36 42.92 4.10
C ASP A 116 8.61 43.32 2.63
N SER A 117 7.59 43.93 2.05
CA SER A 117 7.17 43.98 0.64
C SER A 117 8.08 44.72 -0.35
N GLN A 118 9.39 44.83 -0.12
CA GLN A 118 10.27 45.61 -1.00
C GLN A 118 11.21 44.79 -1.91
N THR A 119 11.05 43.47 -1.99
CA THR A 119 11.80 42.65 -2.96
C THR A 119 10.92 41.57 -3.61
N ASP A 120 10.11 42.01 -4.58
CA ASP A 120 9.22 41.19 -5.43
C ASP A 120 9.94 40.03 -6.17
N GLU A 121 11.27 40.01 -6.19
CA GLU A 121 12.06 38.99 -6.88
C GLU A 121 12.05 37.60 -6.18
N ASN A 122 11.91 37.52 -4.84
CA ASN A 122 12.08 36.26 -4.09
C ASN A 122 10.83 35.36 -4.05
N LEU A 123 9.63 35.89 -4.28
CA LEU A 123 8.39 35.10 -4.32
C LEU A 123 8.38 34.05 -5.44
N ARG A 124 9.09 34.29 -6.55
CA ARG A 124 9.17 33.35 -7.68
C ARG A 124 10.01 32.11 -7.40
N ALA A 125 11.01 32.21 -6.52
CA ALA A 125 11.92 31.09 -6.22
C ALA A 125 11.23 29.99 -5.39
N ILE A 126 10.32 30.35 -4.48
CA ILE A 126 9.61 29.40 -3.61
C ILE A 126 8.46 28.70 -4.35
N GLY A 127 7.76 29.42 -5.24
CA GLY A 127 6.78 28.80 -6.16
C GLY A 127 7.39 27.70 -7.03
N SER A 128 8.66 27.87 -7.43
CA SER A 128 9.39 26.88 -8.25
C SER A 128 9.77 25.60 -7.49
N VAL A 129 9.91 25.66 -6.16
CA VAL A 129 10.18 24.48 -5.32
C VAL A 129 8.90 23.66 -5.09
N LEU A 130 7.74 24.32 -5.01
CA LEU A 130 6.44 23.66 -4.96
C LEU A 130 6.07 23.00 -6.31
N THR A 131 6.47 23.58 -7.45
CA THR A 131 6.25 22.99 -8.78
C THR A 131 7.35 22.02 -9.23
N GLY A 132 8.54 22.07 -8.61
CA GLY A 132 9.70 21.27 -9.02
C GLY A 132 9.68 19.82 -8.51
N ILE A 133 8.76 19.50 -7.59
CA ILE A 133 8.55 18.15 -7.08
C ILE A 133 7.33 17.55 -7.80
N GLY A 134 7.56 17.08 -9.03
CA GLY A 134 6.75 16.07 -9.73
C GLY A 134 5.23 16.28 -9.77
N ASP A 135 4.75 16.66 -10.95
CA ASP A 135 3.38 16.94 -11.41
C ASP A 135 2.29 15.85 -11.22
N VAL A 136 2.41 14.92 -10.25
CA VAL A 136 1.33 13.98 -9.90
C VAL A 136 1.41 13.59 -8.40
N ILE A 137 1.26 14.55 -7.50
CA ILE A 137 0.92 14.28 -6.09
C ILE A 137 -0.19 15.26 -5.73
N PRO A 138 -1.36 14.81 -5.24
CA PRO A 138 -2.37 15.73 -4.72
C PRO A 138 -1.77 16.41 -3.48
N THR A 139 -1.15 17.57 -3.69
CA THR A 139 -0.92 18.52 -2.62
C THR A 139 -2.32 18.95 -2.18
N ALA A 140 -2.66 18.69 -0.92
CA ALA A 140 -3.95 19.03 -0.31
C ALA A 140 -4.13 20.55 -0.13
N SER A 141 -3.71 21.34 -1.12
CA SER A 141 -3.69 22.79 -1.11
C SER A 141 -5.00 23.32 -1.71
N LYS A 142 -6.09 23.06 -0.98
CA LYS A 142 -7.39 23.75 -0.92
C LYS A 142 -8.42 22.74 -0.40
N PRO A 143 -9.37 23.12 0.46
CA PRO A 143 -10.56 22.32 0.72
C PRO A 143 -11.46 22.37 -0.53
N SER A 144 -10.98 21.83 -1.66
CA SER A 144 -11.91 21.14 -2.53
C SER A 144 -12.46 20.04 -1.65
N THR A 145 -13.77 19.96 -1.53
CA THR A 145 -14.51 18.78 -1.09
C THR A 145 -14.03 17.58 -1.90
N SER A 146 -12.87 17.04 -1.54
CA SER A 146 -12.41 15.71 -1.91
C SER A 146 -13.50 14.83 -1.36
N GLN A 147 -14.42 14.43 -2.25
CA GLN A 147 -15.52 13.55 -1.89
C GLN A 147 -14.91 12.43 -1.07
N GLU A 148 -15.33 12.35 0.19
CA GLU A 148 -14.89 11.29 1.08
C GLU A 148 -15.28 9.99 0.39
N VAL A 149 -14.30 9.34 -0.24
CA VAL A 149 -14.53 8.11 -0.99
C VAL A 149 -14.78 7.06 0.06
N ASN A 150 -16.05 6.88 0.38
CA ASN A 150 -16.53 5.85 1.27
C ASN A 150 -17.56 4.99 0.52
N PHE A 151 -17.43 3.68 0.64
CA PHE A 151 -18.39 2.76 0.08
C PHE A 151 -18.47 1.51 0.95
N THR A 152 -19.65 0.91 0.99
CA THR A 152 -19.93 -0.28 1.78
C THR A 152 -20.13 -1.46 0.84
N VAL A 153 -19.42 -2.55 1.10
CA VAL A 153 -19.48 -3.77 0.28
C VAL A 153 -19.66 -5.00 1.15
N PRO A 154 -20.34 -6.05 0.64
CA PRO A 154 -20.33 -7.33 1.30
C PRO A 154 -18.91 -7.91 1.27
N ALA A 155 -18.48 -8.50 2.37
CA ALA A 155 -17.14 -9.04 2.53
C ALA A 155 -17.12 -10.33 3.34
N GLN A 156 -16.20 -11.21 2.97
CA GLN A 156 -15.94 -12.47 3.66
C GLN A 156 -14.43 -12.61 3.89
N ASN A 157 -14.06 -12.94 5.13
CA ASN A 157 -12.66 -13.14 5.55
C ASN A 157 -11.73 -11.95 5.23
N VAL A 158 -12.25 -10.72 5.24
CA VAL A 158 -11.45 -9.51 5.04
C VAL A 158 -11.02 -8.96 6.41
N PRO A 159 -9.71 -8.93 6.73
CA PRO A 159 -9.21 -8.30 7.95
C PRO A 159 -9.62 -6.82 8.05
N ILE A 160 -10.05 -6.40 9.23
CA ILE A 160 -10.31 -4.99 9.53
C ILE A 160 -8.97 -4.29 9.79
N GLY A 161 -8.78 -3.08 9.26
CA GLY A 161 -7.57 -2.29 9.44
C GLY A 161 -7.17 -1.52 8.19
N PHE A 162 -5.90 -1.16 8.11
CA PHE A 162 -5.34 -0.44 6.98
C PHE A 162 -4.74 -1.39 5.94
N TYR A 163 -4.83 -0.96 4.70
CA TYR A 163 -4.27 -1.62 3.55
C TYR A 163 -3.48 -0.63 2.71
N GLU A 164 -2.33 -1.08 2.24
CA GLU A 164 -1.41 -0.32 1.41
C GLU A 164 -1.48 -0.80 -0.04
N SER A 165 -1.53 0.12 -1.00
CA SER A 165 -1.50 -0.23 -2.42
C SER A 165 -0.15 -0.82 -2.83
N ILE A 166 -0.17 -1.97 -3.49
CA ILE A 166 1.02 -2.60 -4.09
C ILE A 166 1.09 -2.18 -5.56
N VAL A 167 2.05 -1.30 -5.86
CA VAL A 167 2.28 -0.78 -7.21
C VAL A 167 3.62 -1.31 -7.73
N GLY A 168 3.59 -1.96 -8.89
CA GLY A 168 4.79 -2.47 -9.57
C GLY A 168 4.90 -1.89 -10.98
N ARG A 169 5.92 -2.32 -11.74
CA ARG A 169 6.05 -2.03 -13.16
C ARG A 169 5.84 -3.30 -13.97
N ASP A 170 5.08 -3.20 -15.06
CA ASP A 170 4.94 -4.30 -16.02
C ASP A 170 6.22 -4.46 -16.88
N PRO A 171 6.35 -5.50 -17.73
CA PRO A 171 7.51 -5.68 -18.60
C PRO A 171 7.77 -4.53 -19.58
N ARG A 172 6.81 -3.62 -19.78
CA ARG A 172 6.96 -2.41 -20.61
C ARG A 172 7.40 -1.20 -19.77
N GLY A 173 7.62 -1.38 -18.47
CA GLY A 173 7.98 -0.33 -17.53
C GLY A 173 6.81 0.51 -17.04
N CYS A 174 5.56 0.19 -17.41
CA CYS A 174 4.39 0.96 -17.01
C CYS A 174 4.00 0.62 -15.57
N LYS A 175 3.71 1.65 -14.75
CA LYS A 175 3.22 1.45 -13.38
C LYS A 175 1.83 0.80 -13.40
N ARG A 176 1.62 -0.24 -12.59
CA ARG A 176 0.33 -0.91 -12.42
C ARG A 176 0.06 -1.18 -10.95
N LEU A 177 -1.20 -1.04 -10.55
CA LEU A 177 -1.69 -1.51 -9.26
C LEU A 177 -1.89 -3.02 -9.34
N TYR A 178 -1.20 -3.78 -8.48
CA TYR A 178 -1.31 -5.24 -8.41
C TYR A 178 -2.29 -5.68 -7.33
N GLY A 179 -2.51 -4.85 -6.31
CA GLY A 179 -3.45 -5.16 -5.24
C GLY A 179 -3.21 -4.30 -4.00
N PHE A 180 -3.65 -4.81 -2.86
CA PHE A 180 -3.58 -4.14 -1.58
C PHE A 180 -3.08 -5.08 -0.49
N ARG A 181 -1.99 -4.73 0.19
CA ARG A 181 -1.43 -5.51 1.30
C ARG A 181 -2.03 -5.05 2.61
N TYR A 182 -2.47 -5.97 3.45
CA TYR A 182 -2.91 -5.68 4.81
C TYR A 182 -1.72 -5.27 5.69
N VAL A 183 -1.83 -4.13 6.38
CA VAL A 183 -0.79 -3.58 7.27
C VAL A 183 -1.25 -3.45 8.73
N GLY A 184 -2.45 -3.94 9.06
CA GLY A 184 -2.97 -3.92 10.43
C GLY A 184 -3.55 -2.57 10.86
N PHE A 185 -3.65 -2.35 12.17
CA PHE A 185 -4.17 -1.11 12.76
C PHE A 185 -3.10 -0.05 13.00
N LEU A 186 -1.83 -0.45 12.92
CA LEU A 186 -0.66 0.38 13.10
C LEU A 186 0.21 0.21 11.85
N PRO A 187 0.00 1.00 10.78
CA PRO A 187 0.75 0.85 9.53
C PRO A 187 2.25 1.19 9.66
N PHE A 188 2.71 1.45 10.88
CA PHE A 188 4.06 1.85 11.25
C PHE A 188 4.74 0.84 12.20
N SER A 189 4.16 -0.35 12.39
CA SER A 189 4.64 -1.30 13.39
C SER A 189 5.92 -2.01 12.94
N GLY A 190 7.04 -1.33 13.18
CA GLY A 190 8.38 -1.88 13.26
C GLY A 190 9.33 -0.75 13.62
N CYS A 191 10.15 -0.90 14.68
CA CYS A 191 11.39 -0.13 14.75
C CYS A 191 12.16 -0.52 13.48
N PRO A 192 12.34 0.39 12.50
CA PRO A 192 13.08 0.07 11.30
C PRO A 192 14.54 -0.07 11.74
N VAL A 193 14.99 -1.30 11.98
CA VAL A 193 16.43 -1.56 12.10
C VAL A 193 17.12 -1.33 10.76
N ASP A 194 16.35 -1.38 9.67
CA ASP A 194 16.69 -0.87 8.35
C ASP A 194 15.72 0.25 7.95
N MET A 195 16.22 1.47 7.76
CA MET A 195 15.44 2.62 7.27
C MET A 195 15.16 2.55 5.75
N GLY A 196 15.09 1.35 5.19
CA GLY A 196 15.04 1.08 3.77
C GLY A 196 13.64 1.12 3.17
N GLY A 197 12.88 2.21 3.34
CA GLY A 197 11.65 2.46 2.58
C GLY A 197 10.69 1.27 2.41
N SER A 198 9.99 1.23 1.25
CA SER A 198 9.12 0.10 0.89
C SER A 198 9.96 -1.11 0.50
N GLU A 199 10.12 -2.06 1.41
CA GLU A 199 10.71 -3.37 1.11
C GLU A 199 10.10 -3.93 -0.18
N HIS A 200 10.95 -4.22 -1.15
CA HIS A 200 10.53 -4.79 -2.41
C HIS A 200 10.27 -6.28 -2.20
N PHE A 201 9.01 -6.66 -2.15
CA PHE A 201 8.60 -8.06 -2.12
C PHE A 201 8.46 -8.57 -3.55
N CYS A 202 9.11 -9.71 -3.82
CA CYS A 202 8.91 -10.42 -5.08
C CYS A 202 7.76 -11.41 -4.91
N CYS A 203 6.82 -11.43 -5.87
CA CYS A 203 5.80 -12.48 -5.89
C CYS A 203 6.48 -13.86 -5.95
N GLY A 204 6.11 -14.77 -5.05
CA GLY A 204 6.59 -16.15 -5.07
C GLY A 204 7.90 -16.43 -4.33
N ASP A 205 8.43 -15.48 -3.54
CA ASP A 205 9.59 -15.75 -2.66
C ASP A 205 9.30 -16.81 -1.59
N GLY A 206 8.02 -17.08 -1.32
CA GLY A 206 7.56 -18.09 -0.39
C GLY A 206 7.83 -17.80 1.08
N TYR A 207 8.46 -16.67 1.41
CA TYR A 207 8.68 -16.18 2.76
C TYR A 207 7.67 -15.09 3.13
N HIS A 208 7.19 -14.35 2.13
CA HIS A 208 6.22 -13.28 2.29
C HIS A 208 5.02 -13.52 1.37
N SER A 209 4.06 -14.29 1.86
CA SER A 209 2.76 -14.42 1.21
C SER A 209 2.10 -13.03 1.10
N LEU A 210 2.07 -12.50 -0.12
CA LEU A 210 1.37 -11.26 -0.39
C LEU A 210 -0.11 -11.56 -0.62
N TYR A 211 -0.97 -10.86 0.10
CA TYR A 211 -2.41 -10.94 -0.04
C TYR A 211 -2.93 -9.66 -0.68
N GLY A 212 -4.03 -9.78 -1.40
CA GLY A 212 -4.76 -8.71 -2.05
C GLY A 212 -6.25 -8.75 -1.70
N LEU A 213 -6.92 -7.62 -1.90
CA LEU A 213 -8.38 -7.54 -1.93
C LEU A 213 -8.86 -7.79 -3.35
N THR A 214 -9.79 -8.73 -3.52
CA THR A 214 -10.45 -9.02 -4.80
C THR A 214 -11.96 -9.19 -4.59
N PHE A 215 -12.72 -9.26 -5.69
CA PHE A 215 -14.15 -9.54 -5.66
C PHE A 215 -14.42 -10.93 -6.23
N GLN A 216 -15.12 -11.76 -5.46
CA GLN A 216 -15.65 -13.05 -5.90
C GLN A 216 -17.15 -13.06 -5.68
N ASN A 217 -17.92 -13.33 -6.74
CA ASN A 217 -19.40 -13.38 -6.67
C ASN A 217 -20.03 -12.12 -6.04
N GLY A 218 -19.45 -10.94 -6.29
CA GLY A 218 -19.91 -9.66 -5.74
C GLY A 218 -19.54 -9.41 -4.28
N GLN A 219 -18.82 -10.33 -3.62
CA GLN A 219 -18.28 -10.14 -2.27
C GLN A 219 -16.79 -9.86 -2.31
N MET A 220 -16.34 -8.93 -1.48
CA MET A 220 -14.92 -8.69 -1.29
C MET A 220 -14.30 -9.81 -0.46
N VAL A 221 -13.19 -10.35 -0.93
CA VAL A 221 -12.44 -11.39 -0.23
C VAL A 221 -10.97 -11.02 -0.15
N PHE A 222 -10.32 -11.45 0.92
CA PHE A 222 -8.88 -11.33 1.10
C PHE A 222 -8.22 -12.62 0.63
N GLN A 223 -7.41 -12.54 -0.42
CA GLN A 223 -6.86 -13.72 -1.10
C GLN A 223 -5.39 -13.50 -1.44
N LEU A 224 -4.63 -14.59 -1.53
CA LEU A 224 -3.24 -14.55 -2.00
C LEU A 224 -3.15 -13.96 -3.41
N LEU A 225 -2.17 -13.08 -3.62
CA LEU A 225 -1.92 -12.43 -4.90
C LEU A 225 -1.57 -13.43 -6.02
N GLU A 226 -0.95 -14.57 -5.68
CA GLU A 226 -0.68 -15.64 -6.65
C GLU A 226 -1.97 -16.25 -7.21
N VAL A 227 -2.99 -16.42 -6.36
CA VAL A 227 -4.30 -16.95 -6.77
C VAL A 227 -5.06 -15.93 -7.58
N MET A 228 -4.95 -14.64 -7.24
CA MET A 228 -5.53 -13.56 -8.05
C MET A 228 -4.91 -13.47 -9.45
N ALA A 229 -3.64 -13.87 -9.61
CA ALA A 229 -2.98 -13.83 -10.91
C ALA A 229 -3.45 -14.95 -11.84
N THR A 230 -3.85 -16.10 -11.29
CA THR A 230 -4.32 -17.27 -12.06
C THR A 230 -5.84 -17.29 -12.23
N THR A 231 -6.59 -16.64 -11.35
CA THR A 231 -8.05 -16.59 -11.43
C THR A 231 -8.48 -15.38 -12.28
N PRO A 232 -9.15 -15.56 -13.43
CA PRO A 232 -9.60 -14.42 -14.24
C PRO A 232 -10.55 -13.57 -13.40
N ILE A 233 -10.21 -12.28 -13.25
CA ILE A 233 -11.06 -11.30 -12.57
C ILE A 233 -12.33 -11.20 -13.40
N THR A 234 -13.36 -11.93 -13.00
CA THR A 234 -14.72 -11.69 -13.47
C THR A 234 -15.16 -10.45 -12.72
N ALA A 235 -14.73 -9.29 -13.19
CA ALA A 235 -15.10 -8.02 -12.60
C ALA A 235 -16.62 -8.01 -12.56
N ALA A 236 -17.20 -8.11 -11.36
CA ALA A 236 -18.62 -7.97 -11.18
C ALA A 236 -18.96 -6.62 -11.79
N ALA A 237 -19.66 -6.63 -12.93
CA ALA A 237 -20.19 -5.42 -13.53
C ALA A 237 -21.23 -4.90 -12.54
N VAL A 238 -20.77 -4.09 -11.59
CA VAL A 238 -21.63 -3.35 -10.67
C VAL A 238 -22.40 -2.38 -11.55
N THR A 239 -23.57 -2.83 -12.00
CA THR A 239 -24.55 -1.95 -12.63
C THR A 239 -25.10 -1.10 -11.50
N PRO A 240 -24.93 0.24 -11.52
CA PRO A 240 -25.42 1.11 -10.45
C PRO A 240 -26.96 1.15 -10.52
N ASN A 241 -27.62 0.21 -9.86
CA ASN A 241 -29.07 0.20 -9.78
C ASN A 241 -29.54 1.16 -8.69
N GLN A 242 -30.18 2.22 -9.18
CA GLN A 242 -31.05 3.17 -8.50
C GLN A 242 -32.04 2.47 -7.53
N PRO A 243 -32.31 3.04 -6.35
CA PRO A 243 -33.12 2.37 -5.33
C PRO A 243 -34.57 2.23 -5.80
N THR A 244 -34.98 0.98 -6.03
CA THR A 244 -36.39 0.64 -6.31
C THR A 244 -37.02 0.12 -5.03
N LYS A 245 -38.23 0.61 -4.76
CA LYS A 245 -39.05 0.36 -3.57
C LYS A 245 -39.12 -1.13 -3.17
N ALA A 246 -39.09 -1.34 -1.86
CA ALA A 246 -39.35 -2.62 -1.21
C ALA A 246 -40.74 -3.16 -1.59
N ASP A 247 -40.77 -4.38 -2.11
CA ASP A 247 -41.95 -5.23 -2.09
C ASP A 247 -41.68 -6.44 -1.21
N ASP A 248 -42.65 -6.64 -0.32
CA ASP A 248 -42.78 -7.67 0.71
C ASP A 248 -43.28 -8.97 0.06
N ARG A 249 -42.52 -10.08 0.16
CA ARG A 249 -43.07 -11.45 0.10
C ARG A 249 -42.07 -12.58 0.42
N SER A 250 -42.42 -13.27 1.50
CA SER A 250 -42.42 -14.74 1.73
C SER A 250 -41.11 -15.53 1.71
N LEU A 251 -40.84 -16.14 2.88
CA LEU A 251 -39.95 -17.28 3.10
C LEU A 251 -40.23 -18.43 2.12
N GLY A 252 -39.25 -18.71 1.26
CA GLY A 252 -39.10 -19.98 0.56
C GLY A 252 -37.97 -20.79 1.19
N THR A 253 -38.33 -21.89 1.84
CA THR A 253 -37.40 -22.89 2.39
C THR A 253 -36.67 -23.59 1.24
N SER A 254 -35.49 -23.10 0.87
CA SER A 254 -34.66 -23.71 -0.17
C SER A 254 -33.80 -24.82 0.46
N ARG A 255 -34.20 -26.05 0.19
CA ARG A 255 -33.52 -27.29 0.58
C ARG A 255 -32.34 -27.48 -0.38
N LEU A 256 -31.13 -27.16 0.06
CA LEU A 256 -29.88 -27.42 -0.67
C LEU A 256 -29.61 -28.92 -0.69
N THR A 257 -29.78 -29.53 -1.87
CA THR A 257 -29.20 -30.81 -2.25
C THR A 257 -28.25 -30.55 -3.40
N ASN A 258 -26.97 -30.40 -3.11
CA ASN A 258 -25.92 -30.62 -4.11
C ASN A 258 -24.71 -31.22 -3.38
N PRO A 259 -24.16 -32.36 -3.83
CA PRO A 259 -22.90 -32.88 -3.30
C PRO A 259 -21.81 -31.83 -3.56
N GLU A 260 -21.01 -31.55 -2.53
CA GLU A 260 -19.94 -30.56 -2.55
C GLU A 260 -18.97 -30.86 -3.71
N HIS A 261 -18.87 -29.93 -4.67
CA HIS A 261 -17.85 -29.99 -5.70
C HIS A 261 -16.49 -29.68 -5.04
N ILE A 262 -15.52 -30.58 -5.20
CA ILE A 262 -14.17 -30.40 -4.64
C ILE A 262 -13.51 -29.20 -5.33
N ASP A 263 -13.07 -28.22 -4.54
CA ASP A 263 -12.32 -27.07 -5.05
C ASP A 263 -10.85 -27.47 -5.31
N LEU A 264 -10.57 -27.91 -6.53
CA LEU A 264 -9.25 -28.41 -6.97
C LEU A 264 -8.14 -27.35 -6.86
N ALA A 265 -8.47 -26.08 -7.07
CA ALA A 265 -7.50 -24.99 -6.96
C ALA A 265 -7.06 -24.83 -5.50
N ARG A 266 -8.02 -24.85 -4.58
CA ARG A 266 -7.74 -24.83 -3.14
C ARG A 266 -6.94 -26.05 -2.70
N LEU A 267 -7.30 -27.24 -3.17
CA LEU A 267 -6.60 -28.49 -2.86
C LEU A 267 -5.11 -28.44 -3.28
N SER A 268 -4.82 -27.89 -4.47
CA SER A 268 -3.46 -27.70 -4.97
C SER A 268 -2.62 -26.79 -4.04
N ILE A 269 -3.20 -25.69 -3.58
CA ILE A 269 -2.55 -24.72 -2.69
C ILE A 269 -2.29 -25.31 -1.30
N GLU A 270 -3.28 -25.98 -0.72
CA GLU A 270 -3.17 -26.59 0.61
C GLU A 270 -2.12 -27.70 0.61
N LEU A 271 -2.11 -28.57 -0.41
CA LEU A 271 -1.11 -29.62 -0.54
C LEU A 271 0.30 -29.06 -0.75
N ARG A 272 0.47 -28.05 -1.60
CA ARG A 272 1.77 -27.37 -1.78
C ARG A 272 2.29 -26.80 -0.47
N THR A 273 1.40 -26.16 0.30
CA THR A 273 1.74 -25.60 1.61
C THR A 273 2.18 -26.68 2.59
N TYR A 274 1.47 -27.81 2.62
CA TYR A 274 1.80 -28.95 3.47
C TYR A 274 3.17 -29.56 3.11
N LEU A 275 3.44 -29.82 1.83
CA LEU A 275 4.72 -30.38 1.39
C LEU A 275 5.89 -29.45 1.74
N LYS A 276 5.69 -28.14 1.61
CA LYS A 276 6.68 -27.15 2.01
C LYS A 276 6.98 -27.17 3.52
N GLN A 277 5.97 -27.41 4.37
CA GLN A 277 6.18 -27.53 5.83
C GLN A 277 7.02 -28.76 6.21
N LEU A 278 7.05 -29.78 5.35
CA LEU A 278 7.91 -30.96 5.50
C LEU A 278 9.31 -30.76 4.90
N ASP A 279 9.67 -29.54 4.52
CA ASP A 279 10.94 -29.22 3.85
C ASP A 279 11.13 -29.97 2.51
N ALA A 280 10.02 -30.32 1.86
CA ALA A 280 10.07 -30.89 0.52
C ALA A 280 10.21 -29.78 -0.53
N GLU A 281 11.24 -29.85 -1.35
CA GLU A 281 11.40 -28.97 -2.50
C GLU A 281 10.42 -29.38 -3.62
N VAL A 282 9.46 -28.50 -3.92
CA VAL A 282 8.42 -28.72 -4.93
C VAL A 282 8.34 -27.50 -5.85
N VAL A 283 8.41 -27.73 -7.16
CA VAL A 283 8.33 -26.70 -8.20
C VAL A 283 6.87 -26.27 -8.38
N SER A 284 5.98 -27.24 -8.65
CA SER A 284 4.54 -27.00 -8.80
C SER A 284 3.71 -28.16 -8.26
N VAL A 285 2.45 -27.85 -7.92
CA VAL A 285 1.42 -28.82 -7.52
C VAL A 285 0.14 -28.41 -8.24
N ASP A 286 -0.41 -29.30 -9.04
CA ASP A 286 -1.60 -29.06 -9.85
C ASP A 286 -2.58 -30.23 -9.67
N ALA A 287 -3.82 -29.93 -9.30
CA ALA A 287 -4.89 -30.91 -9.17
C ALA A 287 -5.93 -30.73 -10.28
N GLU A 288 -6.27 -31.83 -10.94
CA GLU A 288 -7.28 -31.90 -12.01
C GLU A 288 -8.24 -33.05 -11.75
N GLU A 289 -9.50 -32.92 -12.19
CA GLU A 289 -10.44 -34.04 -12.21
C GLU A 289 -10.37 -34.74 -13.58
N GLN A 290 -10.00 -36.02 -13.59
CA GLN A 290 -9.95 -36.84 -14.80
C GLN A 290 -10.83 -38.07 -14.61
N SER A 291 -11.91 -38.18 -15.38
CA SER A 291 -12.84 -39.32 -15.34
C SER A 291 -13.45 -39.60 -13.95
N GLY A 292 -13.67 -38.56 -13.13
CA GLY A 292 -14.20 -38.67 -11.77
C GLY A 292 -13.15 -39.10 -10.72
N GLU A 293 -11.87 -39.02 -11.06
CA GLU A 293 -10.73 -39.24 -10.17
C GLU A 293 -9.91 -37.95 -10.08
N VAL A 294 -9.50 -37.57 -8.87
CA VAL A 294 -8.65 -36.40 -8.62
C VAL A 294 -7.21 -36.78 -8.91
N VAL A 295 -6.65 -36.28 -10.00
CA VAL A 295 -5.25 -36.49 -10.39
C VAL A 295 -4.43 -35.30 -9.94
N VAL A 296 -3.48 -35.55 -9.03
CA VAL A 296 -2.56 -34.53 -8.52
C VAL A 296 -1.19 -34.73 -9.16
N ARG A 297 -0.74 -33.75 -9.93
CA ARG A 297 0.62 -33.71 -10.50
C ARG A 297 1.52 -32.84 -9.63
N ILE A 298 2.67 -33.39 -9.26
CA ILE A 298 3.68 -32.72 -8.43
C ILE A 298 4.98 -32.73 -9.20
N VAL A 299 5.52 -31.54 -9.49
CA VAL A 299 6.84 -31.41 -10.13
C VAL A 299 7.88 -31.13 -9.07
N VAL A 300 8.92 -31.94 -8.99
CA VAL A 300 10.03 -31.80 -8.04
C VAL A 300 11.35 -31.52 -8.75
N PRO A 301 12.30 -30.80 -8.13
CA PRO A 301 13.62 -30.57 -8.73
C PRO A 301 14.35 -31.88 -9.07
N ALA A 302 15.20 -31.84 -10.10
CA ALA A 302 16.03 -32.98 -10.47
C ALA A 302 16.96 -33.39 -9.30
N GLY A 303 16.87 -34.66 -8.87
CA GLY A 303 17.64 -35.19 -7.74
C GLY A 303 16.89 -35.24 -6.41
N SER A 304 15.67 -34.68 -6.33
CA SER A 304 14.80 -34.78 -5.16
C SER A 304 14.26 -36.21 -4.95
N LEU A 305 13.94 -36.54 -3.69
CA LEU A 305 13.38 -37.83 -3.31
C LEU A 305 11.89 -37.92 -3.68
N ALA A 306 11.60 -38.13 -4.97
CA ALA A 306 10.23 -38.20 -5.51
C ALA A 306 9.30 -39.15 -4.72
N PHE A 307 9.83 -40.28 -4.27
CA PHE A 307 9.08 -41.26 -3.46
C PHE A 307 8.62 -40.69 -2.10
N SER A 308 9.46 -39.89 -1.43
CA SER A 308 9.09 -39.30 -0.14
C SER A 308 7.99 -38.25 -0.32
N VAL A 309 8.07 -37.46 -1.39
CA VAL A 309 7.06 -36.44 -1.73
C VAL A 309 5.73 -37.10 -2.11
N GLN A 310 5.78 -38.15 -2.94
CA GLN A 310 4.60 -38.90 -3.34
C GLN A 310 3.86 -39.46 -2.11
N ARG A 311 4.60 -40.14 -1.22
CA ARG A 311 4.01 -40.74 -0.02
C ARG A 311 3.39 -39.70 0.91
N ALA A 312 4.08 -38.58 1.12
CA ALA A 312 3.54 -37.50 1.96
C ALA A 312 2.26 -36.90 1.35
N ALA A 313 2.21 -36.75 0.03
CA ALA A 313 1.03 -36.27 -0.67
C ALA A 313 -0.15 -37.25 -0.60
N GLU A 314 0.10 -38.55 -0.79
CA GLU A 314 -0.91 -39.61 -0.63
C GLU A 314 -1.45 -39.63 0.81
N ASP A 315 -0.58 -39.59 1.81
CA ASP A 315 -0.97 -39.57 3.22
C ASP A 315 -1.84 -38.35 3.56
N TRP A 316 -1.53 -37.17 3.00
CA TRP A 316 -2.32 -35.95 3.18
C TRP A 316 -3.68 -36.03 2.45
N LEU A 317 -3.71 -36.46 1.19
CA LEU A 317 -4.94 -36.59 0.41
C LEU A 317 -5.92 -37.58 1.03
N SER A 318 -5.41 -38.67 1.61
CA SER A 318 -6.24 -39.65 2.33
C SER A 318 -6.98 -39.07 3.54
N GLN A 319 -6.47 -37.98 4.12
CA GLN A 319 -7.06 -37.30 5.27
C GLN A 319 -7.97 -36.14 4.84
N SER A 320 -7.65 -35.49 3.72
CA SER A 320 -8.36 -34.31 3.21
C SER A 320 -9.60 -34.64 2.38
N LEU A 321 -9.63 -35.79 1.69
CA LEU A 321 -10.73 -36.21 0.84
C LEU A 321 -11.72 -37.12 1.57
N GLN A 322 -12.98 -37.17 1.11
CA GLN A 322 -14.00 -37.99 1.74
C GLN A 322 -13.80 -39.47 1.41
N VAL A 323 -14.30 -40.35 2.29
CA VAL A 323 -14.26 -41.80 2.07
C VAL A 323 -15.09 -42.15 0.84
N GLY A 324 -14.40 -42.49 -0.26
CA GLY A 324 -15.03 -42.84 -1.54
C GLY A 324 -14.49 -42.04 -2.73
N ASP A 325 -13.84 -40.91 -2.47
CA ASP A 325 -13.14 -40.13 -3.50
C ASP A 325 -11.93 -40.92 -4.00
N ARG A 326 -11.80 -41.05 -5.32
CA ARG A 326 -10.63 -41.66 -5.96
C ARG A 326 -9.62 -40.57 -6.27
N TYR A 327 -8.36 -40.85 -5.99
CA TYR A 327 -7.27 -39.95 -6.32
C TYR A 327 -6.03 -40.71 -6.78
N ASP A 328 -5.24 -40.06 -7.63
CA ASP A 328 -3.94 -40.53 -8.09
C ASP A 328 -2.90 -39.41 -7.92
N VAL A 329 -1.68 -39.78 -7.54
CA VAL A 329 -0.58 -38.84 -7.33
C VAL A 329 0.55 -39.15 -8.29
N ILE A 330 0.83 -38.23 -9.20
CA ILE A 330 1.88 -38.34 -10.20
C ILE A 330 3.00 -37.37 -9.82
N VAL A 331 4.17 -37.90 -9.47
CA VAL A 331 5.36 -37.09 -9.18
C VAL A 331 6.34 -37.16 -10.34
N GLU A 332 6.62 -36.02 -10.94
CA GLU A 332 7.52 -35.86 -12.09
C GLU A 332 8.76 -35.08 -11.67
N ALA A 333 9.93 -35.48 -12.18
CA ALA A 333 11.13 -34.67 -12.05
C ALA A 333 11.08 -33.52 -13.08
N GLU A 334 11.46 -32.32 -12.65
CA GLU A 334 11.64 -31.18 -13.53
C GLU A 334 12.59 -31.56 -14.68
N SER A 335 12.10 -31.40 -15.91
CA SER A 335 12.92 -31.68 -17.09
C SER A 335 14.07 -30.66 -17.15
N PRO A 336 15.32 -31.11 -17.37
CA PRO A 336 16.50 -30.23 -17.34
C PRO A 336 16.54 -29.19 -18.45
#